data_AF-A0A2E0HRY7-F1
#
_entry.id   AF-A0A2E0HRY7-F1
#
_cell.length_a   1.000
_cell.length_b   1.000
_cell.length_c   1.000
_cell.angle_alpha   90.00
_cell.angle_beta   90.00
_cell.angle_gamma   90.00
#
_symmetry.space_group_name_H-M   'P 1'
#
loop_
_entity.id
_entity.type
_entity.pdbx_description
1 polymer ?
#
loop_
_entity_poly.entity_id
_entity_poly.type
_entity_poly.pdbx_seq_one_letter_code
_entity_poly.pdbx_strand_id
1 'polypeptide(L)'
;MGKPHVFVRFGNCNLRCEWCDTNFLDYEEMELEEIVKQVLSYGCERVIFTGGEPCLQDLETIGNELKKYNLNLSVETNGTIEVPDVIDWICVSPKDQLYPNSKISQTTGHELKVVYCGQDLSMYDDLKDGFTHLYLQPCYIESMSVEENGKNFAAVEELVKKNPGWRLSLQTHKWMGVD
;
A
#
# COMPACT_ATOMS: atom_id res chain seq x y z
N MET A 1 -2.63 -6.78 -10.22
CA MET A 1 -1.18 -6.86 -10.45
C MET A 1 -0.86 -6.68 -11.94
N GLY A 2 0.26 -6.05 -12.29
CA GLY A 2 0.77 -5.98 -13.68
C GLY A 2 0.15 -4.92 -14.61
N LYS A 3 -0.77 -4.08 -14.11
CA LYS A 3 -1.30 -2.95 -14.86
C LYS A 3 -0.36 -1.74 -14.72
N PRO A 4 -0.02 -1.02 -15.80
CA PRO A 4 0.81 0.18 -15.70
C PRO A 4 0.09 1.27 -14.89
N HIS A 5 0.83 1.93 -14.01
CA HIS A 5 0.42 3.07 -13.18
C HIS A 5 1.55 4.09 -13.14
N VAL A 6 1.21 5.37 -13.00
CA VAL A 6 2.14 6.38 -12.47
C VAL A 6 2.12 6.28 -10.96
N PHE A 7 3.29 6.13 -10.34
CA PHE A 7 3.44 6.12 -8.89
C PHE A 7 3.73 7.55 -8.41
N VAL A 8 2.83 8.10 -7.59
CA VAL A 8 3.10 9.33 -6.84
C VAL A 8 3.41 8.91 -5.42
N ARG A 9 4.70 9.02 -5.06
CA ARG A 9 5.22 8.61 -3.76
C ARG A 9 5.44 9.85 -2.90
N PHE A 10 4.58 10.05 -1.90
CA PHE A 10 4.68 11.19 -1.00
C PHE A 10 5.77 11.00 0.06
N GLY A 11 6.26 12.13 0.59
CA GLY A 11 7.14 12.16 1.75
C GLY A 11 6.36 12.06 3.07
N ASN A 12 7.09 11.77 4.15
CA ASN A 12 6.64 11.62 5.54
C ASN A 12 5.66 10.49 5.83
N CYS A 13 5.88 9.79 6.94
CA CYS A 13 4.99 8.76 7.45
C CYS A 13 4.75 8.96 8.95
N ASN A 14 3.53 8.68 9.41
CA ASN A 14 3.20 8.66 10.83
C ASN A 14 3.64 7.37 11.54
N LEU A 15 4.17 6.39 10.80
CA LEU A 15 4.75 5.14 11.30
C LEU A 15 6.19 4.96 10.77
N ARG A 16 7.00 4.11 11.41
CA ARG A 16 8.41 3.87 11.06
C ARG A 16 8.76 2.38 11.07
N CYS A 17 8.06 1.62 10.23
CA CYS A 17 8.18 0.16 10.21
C CYS A 17 9.64 -0.26 9.94
N GLU A 18 10.16 -1.22 10.70
CA GLU A 18 11.56 -1.66 10.61
C GLU A 18 11.91 -2.28 9.24
N TRP A 19 10.91 -2.79 8.53
CA TRP A 19 11.02 -3.39 7.20
C TRP A 19 10.52 -2.47 6.07
N CYS A 20 10.35 -1.17 6.34
CA CYS A 20 9.96 -0.22 5.31
C CYS A 20 11.07 -0.10 4.26
N ASP A 21 10.73 -0.36 2.99
CA ASP A 21 11.62 -0.25 1.83
C ASP A 21 11.62 1.15 1.20
N THR A 22 10.95 2.11 1.83
CA THR A 22 10.78 3.48 1.31
C THR A 22 11.50 4.50 2.18
N ASN A 23 12.43 5.26 1.60
CA ASN A 23 13.00 6.45 2.24
C ASN A 23 12.06 7.65 2.14
N PHE A 24 11.07 7.73 3.03
CA PHE A 24 10.09 8.82 3.05
C PHE A 24 10.62 10.13 3.66
N LEU A 25 11.91 10.21 4.02
CA LEU A 25 12.55 11.45 4.50
C LEU A 25 13.26 12.22 3.37
N ASP A 26 13.43 11.59 2.22
CA ASP A 26 14.01 12.20 1.02
C ASP A 26 12.87 12.54 0.05
N TYR A 27 12.45 13.80 0.07
CA TYR A 27 11.36 14.33 -0.74
C TYR A 27 11.61 15.80 -1.06
N GLU A 28 10.98 16.26 -2.14
CA GLU A 28 10.90 17.67 -2.50
C GLU A 28 9.46 18.17 -2.39
N GLU A 29 9.30 19.44 -2.02
CA GLU A 29 8.01 20.09 -2.09
C GLU A 29 7.72 20.47 -3.55
N MET A 30 6.50 20.18 -4.01
CA MET A 30 6.05 20.46 -5.35
C MET A 30 4.71 21.18 -5.31
N GLU A 31 4.53 22.13 -6.21
CA GLU A 31 3.22 22.74 -6.40
C GLU A 31 2.25 21.75 -7.07
N LEU A 32 0.96 21.88 -6.76
CA LEU A 32 -0.08 21.00 -7.30
C LEU A 32 -0.05 20.92 -8.84
N GLU A 33 0.16 22.06 -9.49
CA GLU A 33 0.23 22.17 -10.95
C GLU A 33 1.41 21.37 -11.53
N GLU A 34 2.53 21.31 -10.81
CA GLU A 34 3.71 20.55 -11.21
C GLU A 34 3.48 19.05 -11.06
N ILE A 35 2.85 18.62 -9.96
CA ILE A 35 2.44 17.22 -9.74
C ILE A 35 1.53 16.77 -10.88
N VAL A 36 0.47 17.53 -11.18
CA VAL A 36 -0.48 17.21 -12.26
C VAL A 36 0.24 17.14 -13.61
N LYS A 37 1.07 18.14 -13.92
CA LYS A 37 1.83 18.17 -15.19
C LYS A 37 2.76 16.96 -15.33
N GLN A 38 3.47 16.58 -14.28
CA GLN A 38 4.40 15.46 -14.31
C GLN A 38 3.65 14.13 -14.46
N VAL A 39 2.55 13.94 -13.72
CA VAL A 39 1.69 12.75 -13.83
C VAL A 39 1.17 12.58 -15.26
N LEU A 40 0.66 13.65 -15.87
CA LEU A 40 0.14 13.61 -17.24
C LEU A 40 1.22 13.32 -18.29
N SER A 41 2.47 13.71 -18.04
CA SER A 41 3.58 13.51 -18.98
C SER A 41 3.89 12.03 -19.28
N TYR A 42 3.50 11.12 -18.37
CA TYR A 42 3.69 9.67 -18.55
C TYR A 42 2.64 9.02 -19.46
N GLY A 43 1.55 9.70 -19.80
CA GLY A 43 0.51 9.16 -20.68
C GLY A 43 -0.19 7.91 -20.14
N CYS A 44 -0.27 7.75 -18.82
CA CYS A 44 -0.94 6.64 -18.16
C CYS A 44 -2.30 7.06 -17.58
N GLU A 45 -3.33 6.26 -17.80
CA GLU A 45 -4.69 6.51 -17.30
C GLU A 45 -4.88 6.13 -15.82
N ARG A 46 -3.83 5.63 -15.16
CA ARG A 46 -3.89 5.15 -13.78
C ARG A 46 -2.77 5.76 -12.96
N VAL A 47 -3.14 6.26 -11.79
CA VAL A 47 -2.23 6.86 -10.81
C VAL A 47 -2.42 6.13 -9.50
N ILE A 48 -1.32 5.80 -8.85
CA ILE A 48 -1.33 5.24 -7.50
C ILE A 48 -0.62 6.19 -6.55
N PHE A 49 -1.36 6.63 -5.53
CA PHE A 49 -0.85 7.39 -4.40
C PHE A 49 -0.27 6.42 -3.37
N THR A 50 0.98 6.64 -3.00
CA THR A 50 1.72 5.83 -2.03
C THR A 50 2.76 6.71 -1.35
N GLY A 51 3.72 6.12 -0.64
CA GLY A 51 4.89 6.82 -0.14
C GLY A 51 4.62 7.57 1.15
N GLY A 52 5.54 7.36 2.10
CA GLY A 52 5.24 7.64 3.49
C GLY A 52 3.84 7.11 3.84
N GLU A 53 3.02 7.93 4.51
CA GLU A 53 1.58 7.72 4.55
C GLU A 53 0.89 8.76 3.64
N PRO A 54 0.31 8.37 2.49
CA PRO A 54 -0.23 9.32 1.52
C PRO A 54 -1.38 10.15 2.08
N CYS A 55 -2.17 9.60 3.00
CA CYS A 55 -3.29 10.32 3.61
C CYS A 55 -2.87 11.39 4.62
N LEU A 56 -1.56 11.60 4.84
CA LEU A 56 -1.06 12.81 5.51
C LEU A 56 -1.14 14.06 4.61
N GLN A 57 -1.28 13.87 3.30
CA GLN A 57 -1.38 14.94 2.31
C GLN A 57 -2.84 15.22 1.94
N ASP A 58 -3.10 16.36 1.30
CA ASP A 58 -4.43 16.72 0.78
C ASP A 58 -4.76 15.96 -0.52
N LEU A 59 -5.06 14.67 -0.38
CA LEU A 59 -5.40 13.81 -1.51
C LEU A 59 -6.72 14.19 -2.18
N GLU A 60 -7.63 14.90 -1.50
CA GLU A 60 -8.88 15.35 -2.08
C GLU A 60 -8.61 16.43 -3.14
N THR A 61 -7.81 17.44 -2.80
CA THR A 61 -7.42 18.49 -3.75
C THR A 61 -6.61 17.92 -4.92
N ILE A 62 -5.57 17.12 -4.64
CA ILE A 62 -4.73 16.51 -5.68
C ILE A 62 -5.56 15.59 -6.58
N GLY A 63 -6.39 14.75 -5.96
CA GLY A 63 -7.25 13.81 -6.68
C GLY A 63 -8.25 14.52 -7.58
N ASN A 64 -8.92 15.56 -7.08
CA ASN A 64 -9.92 16.31 -7.87
C ASN A 64 -9.29 16.98 -9.10
N GLU A 65 -8.08 17.50 -9.01
CA GLU A 65 -7.38 18.04 -10.19
C GLU A 65 -7.06 16.95 -11.22
N LEU A 66 -6.55 15.80 -10.77
CA LEU A 66 -6.24 14.67 -11.66
C LEU A 66 -7.50 14.07 -12.30
N LYS A 67 -8.63 14.06 -11.59
CA LYS A 67 -9.93 13.58 -12.11
C LYS A 67 -10.44 14.39 -13.29
N LYS A 68 -10.07 15.67 -13.44
CA LYS A 68 -10.41 16.49 -14.63
C LYS A 68 -9.84 15.90 -15.92
N TYR A 69 -8.84 15.03 -15.83
CA TYR A 69 -8.19 14.34 -16.95
C TYR A 69 -8.65 12.89 -17.12
N ASN A 70 -9.74 12.47 -16.45
CA ASN A 70 -10.29 11.10 -16.49
C ASN A 70 -9.32 10.01 -16.02
N LEU A 71 -8.40 10.35 -15.11
CA LEU A 71 -7.48 9.38 -14.51
C LEU A 71 -8.19 8.54 -13.45
N ASN A 72 -7.81 7.26 -13.35
CA ASN A 72 -8.22 6.36 -12.29
C ASN A 72 -7.20 6.44 -11.15
N LEU A 73 -7.67 6.69 -9.94
CA LEU A 73 -6.85 6.94 -8.76
C LEU A 73 -6.93 5.75 -7.81
N SER A 74 -5.78 5.26 -7.39
CA SER A 74 -5.64 4.22 -6.37
C SER A 74 -4.80 4.74 -5.21
N VAL A 75 -4.97 4.20 -4.01
CA VAL A 75 -4.11 4.50 -2.87
C VAL A 75 -3.60 3.23 -2.20
N GLU A 76 -2.34 3.24 -1.77
CA GLU A 76 -1.80 2.30 -0.76
C GLU A 76 -1.54 3.05 0.54
N THR A 77 -2.34 2.78 1.57
CA THR A 77 -2.29 3.45 2.88
C THR A 77 -2.06 2.46 4.02
N ASN A 78 -1.50 2.91 5.14
CA ASN A 78 -1.47 2.16 6.39
C ASN A 78 -2.84 2.12 7.11
N GLY A 79 -3.81 2.89 6.63
CA GLY A 79 -5.21 2.88 7.10
C GLY A 79 -5.48 3.70 8.35
N THR A 80 -4.49 4.40 8.89
CA THR A 80 -4.67 5.21 10.12
C THR A 80 -5.48 6.49 9.90
N ILE A 81 -5.60 6.94 8.66
CA ILE A 81 -6.37 8.11 8.23
C ILE A 81 -7.38 7.65 7.19
N GLU A 82 -8.58 8.22 7.21
CA GLU A 82 -9.62 7.93 6.22
C GLU A 82 -9.22 8.45 4.83
N VAL A 83 -9.55 7.67 3.81
CA VAL A 83 -9.25 7.99 2.42
C VAL A 83 -10.42 8.80 1.83
N PRO A 84 -10.16 9.89 1.11
CA PRO A 84 -11.24 10.68 0.50
C PRO A 84 -11.94 9.93 -0.64
N ASP A 85 -13.23 10.24 -0.84
CA ASP A 85 -14.12 9.60 -1.83
C ASP A 85 -13.65 9.73 -3.29
N VAL A 86 -12.73 10.66 -3.57
CA VAL A 86 -12.16 10.85 -4.92
C VAL A 86 -11.33 9.65 -5.40
N ILE A 87 -10.92 8.76 -4.50
CA ILE A 87 -10.09 7.60 -4.79
C ILE A 87 -10.94 6.40 -5.25
N ASP A 88 -10.63 5.85 -6.42
CA ASP A 88 -11.40 4.75 -7.01
C ASP A 88 -11.05 3.39 -6.43
N TRP A 89 -9.82 3.21 -5.93
CA TRP A 89 -9.34 1.92 -5.42
C TRP A 89 -8.51 2.10 -4.15
N ILE A 90 -8.93 1.43 -3.08
CA ILE A 90 -8.34 1.58 -1.75
C ILE A 90 -7.68 0.27 -1.34
N CYS A 91 -6.36 0.30 -1.18
CA CYS A 91 -5.57 -0.77 -0.60
C CYS A 91 -5.09 -0.36 0.79
N VAL A 92 -5.62 -1.00 1.83
CA VAL A 92 -5.22 -0.79 3.22
C VAL A 92 -4.24 -1.88 3.63
N SER A 93 -3.07 -1.47 4.11
CA SER A 93 -2.07 -2.37 4.67
C SER A 93 -1.82 -2.00 6.14
N PRO A 94 -2.59 -2.58 7.08
CA PRO A 94 -2.46 -2.23 8.49
C PRO A 94 -1.08 -2.64 9.04
N LYS A 95 -0.65 -1.93 10.07
CA LYS A 95 0.66 -2.08 10.73
C LYS A 95 0.53 -2.28 12.24
N ASP A 96 -0.68 -2.58 12.70
CA ASP A 96 -1.06 -2.83 14.09
C ASP A 96 -0.36 -4.04 14.71
N GLN A 97 0.16 -4.97 13.90
CA GLN A 97 1.07 -6.03 14.36
C GLN A 97 2.42 -5.50 14.88
N LEU A 98 2.85 -4.32 14.43
CA LEU A 98 4.03 -3.60 14.94
C LEU A 98 3.66 -2.45 15.88
N TYR A 99 2.50 -1.83 15.64
CA TYR A 99 2.01 -0.67 16.37
C TYR A 99 0.63 -0.95 16.96
N PRO A 100 0.52 -1.76 18.03
CA PRO A 100 -0.76 -2.25 18.55
C PRO A 100 -1.70 -1.14 19.05
N ASN A 101 -1.16 0.06 19.32
CA ASN A 101 -1.95 1.23 19.71
C ASN A 101 -2.38 2.10 18.52
N SER A 102 -1.98 1.74 17.30
CA SER A 102 -2.37 2.45 16.08
C SER A 102 -3.80 2.07 15.74
N LYS A 103 -4.70 3.06 15.75
CA LYS A 103 -6.09 2.84 15.34
C LYS A 103 -6.16 2.81 13.82
N ILE A 104 -6.77 1.75 13.28
CA ILE A 104 -7.17 1.69 11.87
C ILE A 104 -8.49 2.47 11.71
N SER A 105 -8.44 3.57 10.96
CA SER A 105 -9.59 4.44 10.69
C SER A 105 -10.28 4.03 9.38
N GLN A 106 -9.49 3.75 8.34
CA GLN A 106 -10.01 3.22 7.08
C GLN A 106 -10.32 1.71 7.21
N THR A 107 -11.55 1.40 7.55
CA THR A 107 -12.01 0.02 7.82
C THR A 107 -12.70 -0.64 6.63
N THR A 108 -12.91 0.10 5.53
CA THR A 108 -13.51 -0.42 4.29
C THR A 108 -12.65 -0.10 3.09
N GLY A 109 -12.80 -0.87 2.02
CA GLY A 109 -12.07 -0.61 0.78
C GLY A 109 -12.09 -1.79 -0.19
N HIS A 110 -11.13 -1.78 -1.10
CA HIS A 110 -11.05 -2.80 -2.15
C HIS A 110 -10.14 -3.95 -1.72
N GLU A 111 -8.98 -3.63 -1.14
CA GLU A 111 -7.99 -4.62 -0.74
C GLU A 111 -7.52 -4.40 0.71
N LEU A 112 -7.56 -5.47 1.50
CA LEU A 112 -6.83 -5.57 2.76
C LEU A 112 -5.54 -6.36 2.50
N LYS A 113 -4.39 -5.69 2.48
CA LYS A 113 -3.08 -6.27 2.17
C LYS A 113 -2.21 -6.32 3.43
N VAL A 114 -2.28 -7.43 4.15
CA VAL A 114 -1.55 -7.64 5.40
C VAL A 114 -0.13 -8.12 5.11
N VAL A 115 0.86 -7.43 5.68
CA VAL A 115 2.23 -7.95 5.72
C VAL A 115 2.36 -8.94 6.87
N TYR A 116 2.68 -10.19 6.55
CA TYR A 116 2.84 -11.26 7.53
C TYR A 116 4.24 -11.26 8.12
N CYS A 117 4.30 -10.98 9.42
CA CYS A 117 5.50 -10.94 10.26
C CYS A 117 5.48 -12.04 11.35
N GLY A 118 4.55 -13.00 11.27
CA GLY A 118 4.38 -14.07 12.27
C GLY A 118 3.23 -13.87 13.26
N GLN A 119 2.45 -12.80 13.10
CA GLN A 119 1.27 -12.50 13.92
C GLN A 119 0.09 -13.46 13.65
N ASP A 120 -0.85 -13.53 14.60
CA ASP A 120 -2.12 -14.25 14.43
C ASP A 120 -3.03 -13.50 13.47
N LEU A 121 -3.66 -14.19 12.51
CA LEU A 121 -4.54 -13.56 11.52
C LEU A 121 -5.88 -13.10 12.09
N SER A 122 -6.30 -13.63 13.25
CA SER A 122 -7.55 -13.24 13.92
C SER A 122 -7.58 -11.76 14.30
N MET A 123 -6.43 -11.10 14.39
CA MET A 123 -6.37 -9.64 14.60
C MET A 123 -7.06 -8.83 13.51
N TYR A 124 -7.26 -9.42 12.32
CA TYR A 124 -7.92 -8.76 11.19
C TYR A 124 -9.37 -9.21 11.01
N ASP A 125 -9.92 -10.03 11.91
CA ASP A 125 -11.28 -10.57 11.73
C ASP A 125 -12.34 -9.47 11.64
N ASP A 126 -12.22 -8.42 12.45
CA ASP A 126 -13.13 -7.26 12.43
C ASP A 126 -12.97 -6.36 11.19
N LEU A 127 -11.88 -6.50 10.42
CA LEU A 127 -11.63 -5.70 9.22
C LEU A 127 -12.10 -6.40 7.94
N LYS A 128 -12.05 -7.74 7.88
CA LYS A 128 -12.22 -8.50 6.63
C LYS A 128 -13.50 -8.18 5.88
N ASP A 129 -14.61 -8.01 6.59
CA ASP A 129 -15.92 -7.75 5.98
C ASP A 129 -16.01 -6.38 5.29
N GLY A 130 -15.11 -5.45 5.61
CA GLY A 130 -15.00 -4.17 4.95
C GLY A 130 -14.28 -4.20 3.60
N PHE A 131 -13.65 -5.32 3.22
CA PHE A 131 -12.82 -5.40 2.02
C PHE A 131 -13.25 -6.48 1.04
N THR A 132 -13.12 -6.17 -0.25
CA THR A 132 -13.50 -7.10 -1.33
C THR A 132 -12.42 -8.17 -1.58
N HIS A 133 -11.16 -7.86 -1.27
CA HIS A 133 -10.03 -8.75 -1.46
C HIS A 133 -9.14 -8.77 -0.23
N LEU A 134 -8.71 -9.97 0.16
CA LEU A 134 -7.83 -10.20 1.30
C LEU A 134 -6.51 -10.77 0.79
N TYR A 135 -5.41 -10.10 1.09
CA TYR A 135 -4.07 -10.51 0.67
C TYR A 135 -3.12 -10.65 1.85
N LEU A 136 -2.40 -11.76 1.88
CA LEU A 136 -1.22 -11.93 2.72
C LEU A 136 0.03 -11.69 1.87
N GLN A 137 0.83 -10.73 2.29
CA GLN A 137 2.12 -10.41 1.72
C GLN A 137 3.23 -10.89 2.66
N PRO A 138 4.18 -11.70 2.20
CA PRO A 138 5.34 -12.06 3.00
C PRO A 138 6.17 -10.83 3.35
N CYS A 139 6.56 -10.70 4.61
CA CYS A 139 7.53 -9.68 5.01
C CYS A 139 8.87 -9.96 4.34
N TYR A 140 9.36 -8.98 3.57
CA TYR A 140 10.67 -9.02 2.94
C TYR A 140 11.62 -8.12 3.71
N ILE A 141 12.69 -8.69 4.24
CA ILE A 141 13.69 -7.98 5.03
C ILE A 141 14.96 -7.85 4.17
N GLU A 142 15.36 -6.62 3.86
CA GLU A 142 16.49 -6.34 2.94
C GLU A 142 17.83 -6.87 3.44
N SER A 143 18.02 -6.94 4.76
CA SER A 143 19.25 -7.47 5.36
C SER A 143 19.34 -9.00 5.34
N MET A 144 18.25 -9.71 5.01
CA MET A 144 18.21 -11.17 4.90
C MET A 144 18.52 -11.62 3.47
N SER A 145 19.11 -12.80 3.33
CA SER A 145 19.37 -13.39 2.01
C SER A 145 18.08 -13.74 1.27
N VAL A 146 18.18 -13.95 -0.05
CA VAL A 146 17.07 -14.42 -0.88
C VAL A 146 16.52 -15.76 -0.38
N GLU A 147 17.38 -16.67 0.09
CA GLU A 147 16.96 -17.97 0.63
C GLU A 147 16.15 -17.80 1.92
N GLU A 148 16.61 -16.94 2.82
CA GLU A 148 15.94 -16.69 4.10
C GLU A 148 14.58 -16.01 3.88
N ASN A 149 14.52 -14.98 3.03
CA ASN A 149 13.23 -14.40 2.61
C ASN A 149 12.35 -15.47 1.93
N GLY A 150 12.93 -16.34 1.10
CA GLY A 150 12.25 -17.48 0.45
C GLY A 150 11.52 -18.42 1.42
N LYS A 151 12.08 -18.67 2.59
CA LYS A 151 11.42 -19.47 3.65
C LYS A 151 10.17 -18.76 4.19
N ASN A 152 10.19 -17.43 4.33
CA ASN A 152 9.01 -16.65 4.71
C ASN A 152 7.93 -16.72 3.62
N PHE A 153 8.31 -16.64 2.34
CA PHE A 153 7.36 -16.82 1.23
C PHE A 153 6.64 -18.17 1.31
N ALA A 154 7.39 -19.26 1.50
CA ALA A 154 6.81 -20.60 1.62
C ALA A 154 5.88 -20.73 2.85
N ALA A 155 6.26 -20.15 3.99
CA ALA A 155 5.43 -20.17 5.20
C ALA A 155 4.09 -19.45 5.00
N VAL A 156 4.11 -18.29 4.34
CA VAL A 156 2.88 -17.51 4.05
C VAL A 156 2.01 -18.20 3.01
N GLU A 157 2.62 -18.83 2.01
CA GLU A 157 1.89 -19.61 1.00
C GLU A 157 1.12 -20.77 1.66
N GLU A 158 1.76 -21.51 2.56
CA GLU A 158 1.11 -22.56 3.35
C GLU A 158 0.03 -22.00 4.30
N LEU A 159 0.22 -20.79 4.82
CA LEU A 159 -0.78 -20.12 5.65
C LEU A 159 -2.02 -19.72 4.83
N VAL A 160 -1.84 -19.19 3.63
CA VAL A 160 -2.95 -18.86 2.71
C VAL A 160 -3.76 -20.11 2.36
N LYS A 161 -3.10 -21.25 2.09
CA LYS A 161 -3.78 -22.53 1.83
C LYS A 161 -4.68 -22.98 2.98
N LYS A 162 -4.30 -22.68 4.23
CA LYS A 162 -5.05 -23.05 5.45
C LYS A 162 -6.15 -22.05 5.81
N ASN A 163 -6.16 -20.86 5.22
CA ASN A 163 -7.09 -19.79 5.55
C ASN A 163 -7.85 -19.32 4.30
N PRO A 164 -8.93 -20.04 3.91
CA PRO A 164 -9.75 -19.69 2.76
C PRO A 164 -10.22 -18.23 2.80
N GLY A 165 -10.13 -17.54 1.66
CA GLY A 165 -10.47 -16.12 1.53
C GLY A 165 -9.23 -15.24 1.36
N TRP A 166 -8.13 -15.57 2.03
CA TRP A 166 -6.85 -14.93 1.80
C TRP A 166 -6.22 -15.37 0.48
N ARG A 167 -5.45 -14.48 -0.14
CA ARG A 167 -4.67 -14.73 -1.35
C ARG A 167 -3.23 -14.30 -1.13
N LEU A 168 -2.28 -14.96 -1.78
CA LEU A 168 -0.87 -14.56 -1.71
C LEU A 168 -0.64 -13.30 -2.55
N SER A 169 0.01 -12.28 -1.98
CA SER A 169 0.51 -11.11 -2.68
C SER A 169 2.04 -11.11 -2.67
N LEU A 170 2.65 -11.02 -3.85
CA LEU A 170 4.11 -11.00 -4.00
C LEU A 170 4.56 -9.59 -4.41
N GLN A 171 5.63 -9.10 -3.79
CA GLN A 171 6.31 -7.88 -4.23
C GLN A 171 7.13 -8.16 -5.51
N THR A 172 6.47 -8.39 -6.64
CA THR A 172 7.12 -8.82 -7.89
C THR A 172 8.20 -7.87 -8.39
N HIS A 173 8.11 -6.57 -8.08
CA HIS A 173 9.11 -5.56 -8.47
C HIS A 173 10.51 -5.88 -7.89
N LYS A 174 10.58 -6.35 -6.62
CA LYS A 174 11.83 -6.79 -5.99
C LYS A 174 12.51 -7.95 -6.72
N TRP A 175 11.71 -8.83 -7.34
CA TRP A 175 12.21 -9.96 -8.12
C TRP A 175 12.60 -9.59 -9.55
N MET A 176 11.96 -8.55 -10.09
CA MET A 176 12.24 -8.05 -11.44
C MET A 176 13.41 -7.06 -11.47
N GLY A 177 13.87 -6.58 -10.31
CA GLY A 177 14.92 -5.55 -10.23
C GLY A 177 14.45 -4.21 -10.81
N VAL A 178 13.19 -3.87 -10.60
CA VAL A 178 12.58 -2.62 -11.05
C VAL A 178 12.15 -1.86 -9.79
N ASP A 179 12.58 -0.62 -9.67
CA ASP A 179 12.21 0.32 -8.60
C ASP A 179 11.13 1.30 -9.07
#